data_AF-A0AAW5GDX7-F1
#
_entry.id   AF-A0AAW5GDX7-F1
#
_cell.length_a   1.000
_cell.length_b   1.000
_cell.length_c   1.000
_cell.angle_alpha   90.00
_cell.angle_beta   90.00
_cell.angle_gamma   90.00
#
_symmetry.space_group_name_H-M   'P 1'
#
loop_
_entity.id
_entity.type
_entity.pdbx_description
1 polymer ?
#
loop_
_entity_poly.entity_id
_entity_poly.type
_entity_poly.pdbx_seq_one_letter_code
_entity_poly.pdbx_strand_id
1 'polypeptide(L)'
;MIGLSPFKRVGSVGSGILIENKTDAVKFNDMYYIYEGTLPHTTLEMSPDDNYRCIGLLNGWPITHTRNWGILSDGKNQTAAVEFMLDNLPPDSTVLSDMKEIYVAALQLTTDRTSAKFKGVRFAPFFAAGEVVLPLMFNCTLSGLVFEDCAFDKPPRNTSVTSVFKMTNTLNCRFNRNVSTGTAGTIGKFWEMYNVKESSWSNNRIDIDPEGETGIVWDFNYCVNNTIDGGYYAYAATLLNFSNTPHPKNRYHTEGVYVTNIDTANIALPIKGIWVTALFISNFQFDFCSERFFEFTNGGHCALSNGWFANKSTSTQTLFAVVAASAFTGLTLSNIHFINNSGDNKRQLFSVSPSSDYGIRVMNCVATNFSLGTVLGSGSQLQGLTLVNEGETVGVNNAISRMRGLGLEILNKNAWKANADSAYIALGNAYGAAMIRTESGSHTNRIGMSLNVLYDGSEVQSVYLSDYTIRLPVLPATAEAAGANGLYAGSDGIVRINRTATRRS
;
A
#
# COMPACT_ATOMS: atom_id res chain seq x y z
N MET A 1 35.90 -2.65 -17.80
CA MET A 1 36.94 -1.98 -18.60
C MET A 1 36.98 -0.52 -18.17
N ILE A 2 38.06 -0.08 -17.54
CA ILE A 2 38.26 1.34 -17.19
C ILE A 2 38.60 2.03 -18.51
N GLY A 3 37.61 2.67 -19.13
CA GLY A 3 37.87 3.53 -20.28
C GLY A 3 38.79 4.66 -19.82
N LEU A 4 39.99 4.74 -20.39
CA LEU A 4 40.87 5.89 -20.20
C LEU A 4 40.07 7.15 -20.53
N SER A 5 40.15 8.15 -19.65
CA SER A 5 39.52 9.45 -19.86
C SER A 5 39.90 9.97 -21.26
N PRO A 6 38.93 10.41 -22.09
CA PRO A 6 39.22 10.88 -23.45
C PRO A 6 40.01 12.19 -23.46
N PHE A 7 40.22 12.79 -22.29
CA PHE A 7 40.85 14.09 -22.12
C PHE A 7 42.37 13.97 -21.96
N LYS A 8 43.11 14.76 -22.74
CA LYS A 8 44.56 14.85 -22.71
C LYS A 8 44.97 16.08 -21.92
N ARG A 9 45.80 15.91 -20.90
CA ARG A 9 46.37 17.04 -20.14
C ARG A 9 47.43 17.74 -20.99
N VAL A 10 47.27 19.04 -21.27
CA VAL A 10 48.17 19.80 -22.16
C VAL A 10 48.94 20.94 -21.48
N GLY A 11 48.53 21.38 -20.28
CA GLY A 11 49.25 22.38 -19.50
C GLY A 11 48.34 23.11 -18.52
N SER A 12 48.59 24.40 -18.28
CA SER A 12 47.83 25.24 -17.33
C SER A 12 47.25 26.48 -18.02
N VAL A 13 46.14 27.00 -17.47
CA VAL A 13 45.57 28.29 -17.86
C VAL A 13 46.58 29.41 -17.57
N GLY A 14 46.67 30.41 -18.45
CA GLY A 14 47.59 31.55 -18.34
C GLY A 14 49.06 31.27 -18.69
N SER A 15 49.37 30.03 -19.12
CA SER A 15 50.74 29.62 -19.48
C SER A 15 51.04 29.71 -20.98
N GLY A 16 50.11 30.24 -21.79
CA GLY A 16 50.27 30.36 -23.25
C GLY A 16 50.23 29.02 -23.98
N ILE A 17 49.47 28.05 -23.48
CA ILE A 17 49.32 26.73 -24.11
C ILE A 17 48.33 26.83 -25.27
N LEU A 18 48.66 26.21 -26.40
CA LEU A 18 47.76 26.07 -27.54
C LEU A 18 46.83 24.86 -27.33
N ILE A 19 45.52 25.12 -27.27
CA ILE A 19 44.46 24.13 -27.28
C ILE A 19 44.03 23.94 -28.73
N GLU A 20 44.27 22.75 -29.29
CA GLU A 20 43.96 22.43 -30.69
C GLU A 20 42.69 21.57 -30.80
N ASN A 21 42.36 20.81 -29.75
CA ASN A 21 41.25 19.87 -29.73
C ASN A 21 40.32 20.09 -28.53
N LYS A 22 39.04 19.74 -28.68
CA LYS A 22 38.03 19.78 -27.60
C LYS A 22 38.33 18.83 -26.43
N THR A 23 39.26 17.90 -26.63
CA THR A 23 39.73 16.95 -25.62
C THR A 23 41.00 17.41 -24.91
N ASP A 24 41.61 18.51 -25.33
CA ASP A 24 42.79 19.06 -24.68
C ASP A 24 42.35 19.80 -23.40
N ALA A 25 42.91 19.39 -22.26
CA ALA A 25 42.53 19.84 -20.94
C ALA A 25 43.67 20.62 -20.26
N VAL A 26 43.33 21.78 -19.72
CA VAL A 26 44.25 22.67 -19.02
C VAL A 26 43.93 22.74 -17.53
N LYS A 27 44.97 22.85 -16.70
CA LYS A 27 44.86 22.90 -15.24
C LYS A 27 44.64 24.35 -14.75
N PHE A 28 43.73 24.51 -13.79
CA PHE A 28 43.57 25.73 -12.99
C PHE A 28 43.09 25.35 -11.58
N ASN A 29 43.74 25.85 -10.52
CA ASN A 29 43.40 25.57 -9.12
C ASN A 29 43.08 24.08 -8.83
N ASP A 30 44.01 23.20 -9.19
CA ASP A 30 43.92 21.74 -9.02
C ASP A 30 42.86 20.98 -9.82
N MET A 31 42.01 21.67 -10.56
CA MET A 31 41.02 21.09 -11.48
C MET A 31 41.46 21.24 -12.93
N TYR A 32 40.91 20.42 -13.81
CA TYR A 32 41.13 20.46 -15.25
C TYR A 32 39.89 20.97 -15.97
N TYR A 33 40.11 21.72 -17.04
CA TYR A 33 39.09 22.38 -17.83
C TYR A 33 39.31 22.11 -19.31
N ILE A 34 38.22 22.01 -20.07
CA ILE A 34 38.23 21.98 -21.54
C ILE A 34 37.68 23.29 -22.09
N TYR A 35 38.16 23.68 -23.27
CA TYR A 35 37.70 24.89 -23.95
C TYR A 35 36.56 24.59 -24.93
N GLU A 36 35.38 25.12 -24.64
CA GLU A 36 34.15 24.98 -25.42
C GLU A 36 33.97 26.08 -26.49
N GLY A 37 34.79 27.13 -26.47
CA GLY A 37 34.82 28.19 -27.49
C GLY A 37 35.45 27.82 -28.85
N THR A 38 35.80 28.79 -29.69
CA THR A 38 36.36 28.51 -31.04
C THR A 38 37.81 28.06 -30.97
N LEU A 39 38.15 26.95 -31.63
CA LEU A 39 39.53 26.41 -31.68
C LEU A 39 40.25 26.81 -32.99
N PRO A 40 41.60 26.90 -32.97
CA PRO A 40 42.48 26.71 -31.82
C PRO A 40 42.46 27.93 -30.87
N HIS A 41 42.72 27.71 -29.58
CA HIS A 41 42.74 28.76 -28.55
C HIS A 41 44.06 28.76 -27.79
N THR A 42 44.63 29.94 -27.49
CA THR A 42 45.86 30.05 -26.69
C THR A 42 45.52 30.58 -25.30
N THR A 43 45.94 29.86 -24.25
CA THR A 43 45.57 30.18 -22.86
C THR A 43 46.37 31.37 -22.28
N LEU A 44 45.99 32.59 -22.66
CA LEU A 44 46.62 33.83 -22.15
C LEU A 44 45.85 34.46 -20.98
N GLU A 45 44.60 34.06 -20.81
CA GLU A 45 43.75 34.45 -19.70
C GLU A 45 44.27 33.95 -18.35
N MET A 46 44.03 34.71 -17.28
CA MET A 46 44.49 34.38 -15.92
C MET A 46 43.58 33.39 -15.19
N SER A 47 42.37 33.15 -15.69
CA SER A 47 41.39 32.22 -15.13
C SER A 47 40.42 31.74 -16.22
N PRO A 48 39.83 30.53 -16.08
CA PRO A 48 38.76 30.07 -16.95
C PRO A 48 37.57 31.05 -16.97
N ASP A 49 37.08 31.38 -18.16
CA ASP A 49 35.84 32.13 -18.40
C ASP A 49 34.69 31.18 -18.77
N ASP A 50 33.55 31.72 -19.23
CA ASP A 50 32.36 30.94 -19.63
C ASP A 50 32.60 30.01 -20.84
N ASN A 51 33.72 30.17 -21.55
CA ASN A 51 34.11 29.26 -22.63
C ASN A 51 34.82 28.01 -22.10
N TYR A 52 35.04 27.89 -20.80
CA TYR A 52 35.64 26.72 -20.18
C TYR A 52 34.63 25.93 -19.37
N ARG A 53 34.70 24.60 -19.49
CA ARG A 53 33.97 23.69 -18.62
C ARG A 53 34.92 22.86 -17.78
N CYS A 54 34.65 22.79 -16.48
CA CYS A 54 35.43 21.94 -15.58
C CYS A 54 35.10 20.47 -15.86
N ILE A 55 36.13 19.63 -15.86
CA ILE A 55 36.01 18.18 -16.05
C ILE A 55 36.62 17.39 -14.90
N GLY A 56 36.80 18.04 -13.74
CA GLY A 56 37.29 17.44 -12.51
C GLY A 56 38.81 17.36 -12.41
N LEU A 57 39.29 16.42 -11.60
CA LEU A 57 40.71 16.19 -11.26
C LEU A 57 41.48 15.42 -12.35
N LEU A 58 40.76 14.81 -13.31
CA LEU A 58 41.30 13.89 -14.31
C LEU A 58 42.19 12.78 -13.71
N ASN A 59 41.87 12.29 -12.53
CA ASN A 59 42.73 11.43 -11.71
C ASN A 59 42.64 9.92 -12.06
N GLY A 60 42.30 9.58 -13.31
CA GLY A 60 42.13 8.20 -13.78
C GLY A 60 40.71 7.66 -13.60
N TRP A 61 39.82 8.37 -12.90
CA TRP A 61 38.40 8.06 -12.83
C TRP A 61 37.62 8.76 -13.96
N PRO A 62 36.52 8.17 -14.46
CA PRO A 62 35.64 8.84 -15.43
C PRO A 62 35.08 10.15 -14.89
N ILE A 63 34.76 11.10 -15.78
CA ILE A 63 34.15 12.38 -15.36
C ILE A 63 32.80 12.19 -14.67
N THR A 64 32.12 11.07 -14.90
CA THR A 64 30.85 10.73 -14.24
C THR A 64 31.02 10.11 -12.85
N HIS A 65 32.25 9.82 -12.43
CA HIS A 65 32.53 9.16 -11.16
C HIS A 65 32.90 10.17 -10.08
N THR A 66 32.30 10.05 -8.89
CA THR A 66 32.48 10.97 -7.75
C THR A 66 33.95 11.23 -7.38
N ARG A 67 34.80 10.19 -7.44
CA ARG A 67 36.25 10.29 -7.20
C ARG A 67 36.99 11.26 -8.14
N ASN A 68 36.51 11.46 -9.37
CA ASN A 68 37.10 12.46 -10.26
C ASN A 68 36.85 13.90 -9.78
N TRP A 69 35.94 14.10 -8.84
CA TRP A 69 35.57 15.41 -8.29
C TRP A 69 36.06 15.62 -6.86
N GLY A 70 36.92 14.73 -6.36
CA GLY A 70 37.42 14.80 -4.99
C GLY A 70 36.36 14.48 -3.93
N ILE A 71 35.23 13.91 -4.32
CA ILE A 71 34.19 13.47 -3.39
C ILE A 71 34.64 12.13 -2.80
N LEU A 72 34.95 12.15 -1.51
CA LEU A 72 35.48 11.00 -0.77
C LEU A 72 34.62 10.75 0.47
N SER A 73 34.63 9.51 0.96
CA SER A 73 34.05 9.15 2.26
C SER A 73 35.00 9.53 3.39
N ASP A 74 34.99 10.81 3.78
CA ASP A 74 35.86 11.36 4.83
C ASP A 74 35.10 11.98 6.02
N GLY A 75 33.78 11.77 6.08
CA GLY A 75 32.92 12.30 7.15
C GLY A 75 32.60 13.79 7.03
N LYS A 76 33.08 14.48 5.99
CA LYS A 76 32.83 15.91 5.79
C LYS A 76 31.62 16.14 4.88
N ASN A 77 31.05 17.34 4.96
CA ASN A 77 29.98 17.75 4.07
C ASN A 77 30.46 17.80 2.62
N GLN A 78 29.93 16.92 1.77
CA GLN A 78 30.25 16.82 0.35
C GLN A 78 29.22 17.53 -0.54
N THR A 79 28.23 18.23 0.04
CA THR A 79 27.10 18.82 -0.70
C THR A 79 27.56 19.75 -1.83
N ALA A 80 28.39 20.75 -1.53
CA ALA A 80 28.88 21.69 -2.53
C ALA A 80 29.72 21.02 -3.63
N ALA A 81 30.47 19.96 -3.30
CA ALA A 81 31.26 19.22 -4.28
C ALA A 81 30.37 18.40 -5.23
N VAL A 82 29.30 17.81 -4.70
CA VAL A 82 28.29 17.10 -5.52
C VAL A 82 27.55 18.08 -6.44
N GLU A 83 27.15 19.25 -5.92
CA GLU A 83 26.51 20.30 -6.74
C GLU A 83 27.44 20.78 -7.85
N PHE A 84 28.68 21.10 -7.52
CA PHE A 84 29.68 21.52 -8.50
C PHE A 84 29.94 20.46 -9.58
N MET A 85 29.94 19.17 -9.21
CA MET A 85 29.99 18.06 -10.16
C MET A 85 28.79 18.09 -11.11
N LEU A 86 27.57 18.15 -10.58
CA LEU A 86 26.34 18.15 -11.38
C LEU A 86 26.29 19.31 -12.37
N ASP A 87 26.73 20.50 -11.95
CA ASP A 87 26.70 21.71 -12.78
C ASP A 87 27.67 21.64 -13.98
N ASN A 88 28.70 20.79 -13.90
CA ASN A 88 29.73 20.66 -14.93
C ASN A 88 29.65 19.36 -15.74
N LEU A 89 28.82 18.41 -15.32
CA LEU A 89 28.59 17.19 -16.07
C LEU A 89 27.88 17.50 -17.41
N PRO A 90 28.22 16.77 -18.49
CA PRO A 90 27.42 16.83 -19.70
C PRO A 90 25.94 16.51 -19.40
N PRO A 91 24.99 17.10 -20.14
CA PRO A 91 23.58 16.75 -20.01
C PRO A 91 23.35 15.25 -20.08
N ASP A 92 22.35 14.77 -19.34
CA ASP A 92 21.94 13.37 -19.26
C ASP A 92 22.95 12.38 -18.68
N SER A 93 24.07 12.85 -18.14
CA SER A 93 25.08 12.03 -17.47
C SER A 93 24.52 11.32 -16.22
N THR A 94 25.02 10.11 -15.95
CA THR A 94 24.73 9.38 -14.71
C THR A 94 25.94 9.39 -13.79
N VAL A 95 25.75 9.93 -12.59
CA VAL A 95 26.73 9.94 -11.50
C VAL A 95 26.91 8.52 -10.98
N LEU A 96 28.18 8.11 -10.85
CA LEU A 96 28.61 6.82 -10.33
C LEU A 96 29.50 7.00 -9.10
N SER A 97 29.47 6.03 -8.20
CA SER A 97 30.35 5.98 -7.02
C SER A 97 30.86 4.57 -6.79
N ASP A 98 31.81 4.44 -5.86
CA ASP A 98 32.30 3.16 -5.34
C ASP A 98 31.49 2.66 -4.13
N MET A 99 30.25 3.15 -3.98
CA MET A 99 29.33 2.86 -2.87
C MET A 99 29.87 3.21 -1.47
N LYS A 100 30.89 4.06 -1.38
CA LYS A 100 31.31 4.69 -0.12
C LYS A 100 30.39 5.83 0.27
N GLU A 101 30.28 6.11 1.57
CA GLU A 101 29.37 7.15 2.08
C GLU A 101 29.71 8.54 1.51
N ILE A 102 28.71 9.21 0.95
CA ILE A 102 28.78 10.62 0.55
C ILE A 102 27.86 11.39 1.47
N TYR A 103 28.45 12.18 2.37
CA TYR A 103 27.71 12.92 3.38
C TYR A 103 27.12 14.21 2.78
N VAL A 104 25.80 14.34 2.83
CA VAL A 104 25.07 15.47 2.25
C VAL A 104 24.07 16.06 3.24
N ALA A 105 23.86 17.36 3.14
CA ALA A 105 22.84 18.10 3.88
C ALA A 105 22.20 19.11 2.92
N ALA A 106 20.90 18.97 2.70
CA ALA A 106 20.14 19.81 1.77
C ALA A 106 20.75 19.95 0.37
N LEU A 107 21.13 18.83 -0.27
CA LEU A 107 21.59 18.82 -1.66
C LEU A 107 20.52 19.40 -2.59
N GLN A 108 20.86 20.47 -3.30
CA GLN A 108 19.96 21.14 -4.23
C GLN A 108 19.92 20.36 -5.54
N LEU A 109 18.75 19.84 -5.89
CA LEU A 109 18.45 19.22 -7.17
C LEU A 109 17.34 20.04 -7.83
N THR A 110 17.72 21.25 -8.26
CA THR A 110 16.80 22.31 -8.69
C THR A 110 16.76 22.49 -10.21
N THR A 111 15.75 23.22 -10.70
CA THR A 111 15.46 23.43 -12.14
C THR A 111 16.54 24.16 -12.94
N ASP A 112 17.53 24.73 -12.28
CA ASP A 112 18.73 25.32 -12.88
C ASP A 112 19.69 24.27 -13.45
N ARG A 113 19.54 23.00 -13.06
CA ARG A 113 20.39 21.89 -13.53
C ARG A 113 19.80 21.20 -14.75
N THR A 114 20.69 20.73 -15.63
CA THR A 114 20.30 20.03 -16.86
C THR A 114 19.78 18.62 -16.59
N SER A 115 20.37 17.91 -15.63
CA SER A 115 19.93 16.57 -15.21
C SER A 115 20.54 16.18 -13.87
N ALA A 116 19.89 15.29 -13.13
CA ALA A 116 20.49 14.63 -11.99
C ALA A 116 20.07 13.15 -11.97
N LYS A 117 21.02 12.29 -12.33
CA LYS A 117 20.86 10.84 -12.39
C LYS A 117 21.97 10.20 -11.57
N PHE A 118 21.61 9.40 -10.58
CA PHE A 118 22.54 8.71 -9.69
C PHE A 118 22.34 7.21 -9.84
N LYS A 119 23.45 6.48 -10.02
CA LYS A 119 23.45 5.02 -10.05
C LYS A 119 24.55 4.44 -9.18
N GLY A 120 24.19 3.55 -8.25
CA GLY A 120 25.17 2.94 -7.36
C GLY A 120 25.87 3.97 -6.48
N VAL A 121 25.10 4.89 -5.88
CA VAL A 121 25.62 5.92 -4.98
C VAL A 121 25.07 5.70 -3.58
N ARG A 122 25.94 5.78 -2.57
CA ARG A 122 25.55 5.69 -1.15
C ARG A 122 25.62 7.07 -0.51
N PHE A 123 24.47 7.59 -0.10
CA PHE A 123 24.34 8.87 0.58
C PHE A 123 24.19 8.68 2.08
N ALA A 124 24.80 9.57 2.85
CA ALA A 124 24.62 9.65 4.29
C ALA A 124 24.22 11.08 4.69
N PRO A 125 23.40 11.26 5.73
CA PRO A 125 23.09 12.60 6.23
C PRO A 125 24.34 13.22 6.89
N PHE A 126 24.64 14.46 6.53
CA PHE A 126 25.64 15.26 7.22
C PHE A 126 24.98 16.09 8.33
N PHE A 127 25.54 16.06 9.54
CA PHE A 127 25.12 16.88 10.66
C PHE A 127 26.25 17.83 11.04
N ALA A 128 25.96 19.13 11.14
CA ALA A 128 26.91 20.07 11.71
C ALA A 128 27.16 19.77 13.20
N ALA A 129 28.28 20.25 13.75
CA ALA A 129 28.61 20.03 15.15
C ALA A 129 27.49 20.55 16.07
N GLY A 130 26.92 19.65 16.90
CA GLY A 130 25.81 19.96 17.81
C GLY A 130 24.41 19.86 17.19
N GLU A 131 24.31 19.60 15.89
CA GLU A 131 23.02 19.39 15.22
C GLU A 131 22.49 17.97 15.49
N VAL A 132 21.24 17.88 15.94
CA VAL A 132 20.56 16.59 16.19
C VAL A 132 19.34 16.38 15.29
N VAL A 133 18.95 17.39 14.51
CA VAL A 133 17.86 17.33 13.55
C VAL A 133 18.34 17.96 12.24
N LEU A 134 18.46 17.14 11.19
CA LEU A 134 18.68 17.61 9.84
C LEU A 134 17.32 17.85 9.18
N PRO A 135 16.99 19.06 8.69
CA PRO A 135 15.70 19.30 8.06
C PRO A 135 15.48 18.46 6.80
N LEU A 136 16.48 18.36 5.93
CA LEU A 136 16.37 17.50 4.74
C LEU A 136 17.72 17.08 4.16
N MET A 137 17.74 15.95 3.46
CA MET A 137 18.92 15.51 2.69
C MET A 137 18.91 16.03 1.25
N PHE A 138 17.76 15.98 0.56
CA PHE A 138 17.62 16.42 -0.82
C PHE A 138 16.46 17.42 -0.98
N ASN A 139 16.75 18.57 -1.59
CA ASN A 139 15.74 19.54 -2.00
C ASN A 139 15.54 19.45 -3.51
N CYS A 140 14.39 18.93 -3.93
CA CYS A 140 14.13 18.54 -5.31
C CYS A 140 13.04 19.42 -5.94
N THR A 141 13.43 20.23 -6.91
CA THR A 141 12.49 20.93 -7.83
C THR A 141 12.72 20.58 -9.30
N LEU A 142 13.83 19.88 -9.60
CA LEU A 142 14.11 19.34 -10.92
C LEU A 142 13.20 18.15 -11.24
N SER A 143 12.69 18.10 -12.47
CA SER A 143 11.93 16.96 -13.01
C SER A 143 12.87 15.95 -13.67
N GLY A 144 12.44 14.70 -13.84
CA GLY A 144 13.27 13.68 -14.49
C GLY A 144 14.42 13.15 -13.63
N LEU A 145 14.36 13.32 -12.30
CA LEU A 145 15.36 12.78 -11.38
C LEU A 145 15.42 11.25 -11.48
N VAL A 146 16.62 10.69 -11.46
CA VAL A 146 16.81 9.23 -11.46
C VAL A 146 17.72 8.83 -10.30
N PHE A 147 17.23 7.92 -9.46
CA PHE A 147 18.02 7.24 -8.44
C PHE A 147 17.85 5.73 -8.63
N GLU A 148 18.93 5.06 -9.05
CA GLU A 148 18.94 3.64 -9.35
C GLU A 148 20.02 2.92 -8.53
N ASP A 149 19.68 1.83 -7.86
CA ASP A 149 20.65 1.06 -7.06
C ASP A 149 21.38 1.92 -6.00
N CYS A 150 20.75 3.00 -5.50
CA CYS A 150 21.35 3.87 -4.49
C CYS A 150 21.05 3.38 -3.07
N ALA A 151 21.96 3.70 -2.16
CA ALA A 151 21.80 3.46 -0.72
C ALA A 151 21.66 4.78 0.04
N PHE A 152 20.79 4.81 1.04
CA PHE A 152 20.53 5.97 1.88
C PHE A 152 20.72 5.57 3.34
N ASP A 153 21.82 6.00 3.94
CA ASP A 153 22.08 5.70 5.34
C ASP A 153 21.09 6.43 6.24
N LYS A 154 20.58 5.71 7.24
CA LYS A 154 19.84 6.30 8.34
C LYS A 154 20.73 7.22 9.17
N PRO A 155 20.16 8.26 9.81
CA PRO A 155 20.93 9.12 10.69
C PRO A 155 21.50 8.37 11.89
N PRO A 156 22.58 8.86 12.53
CA PRO A 156 23.10 8.29 13.76
C PRO A 156 22.04 8.21 14.89
N ARG A 157 22.27 7.34 15.88
CA ARG A 157 21.41 7.22 17.07
C ARG A 157 21.22 8.59 17.75
N ASN A 158 20.00 8.86 18.23
CA ASN A 158 19.58 10.12 18.85
C ASN A 158 19.59 11.35 17.92
N THR A 159 19.80 11.15 16.61
CA THR A 159 19.62 12.20 15.61
C THR A 159 18.48 11.83 14.67
N SER A 160 17.95 12.83 13.96
CA SER A 160 16.83 12.64 13.07
C SER A 160 17.00 13.42 11.76
N VAL A 161 16.43 12.88 10.69
CA VAL A 161 16.22 13.59 9.42
C VAL A 161 14.72 13.84 9.29
N THR A 162 14.30 15.10 9.12
CA THR A 162 12.87 15.41 8.97
C THR A 162 12.34 14.87 7.65
N SER A 163 13.03 15.12 6.53
CA SER A 163 12.67 14.58 5.21
C SER A 163 13.91 14.10 4.43
N VAL A 164 13.97 12.86 3.97
CA VAL A 164 15.09 12.43 3.09
C VAL A 164 14.98 13.17 1.76
N PHE A 165 13.85 13.00 1.06
CA PHE A 165 13.53 13.73 -0.16
C PHE A 165 12.41 14.72 0.10
N LYS A 166 12.68 16.00 -0.12
CA LYS A 166 11.64 17.03 -0.23
C LYS A 166 11.45 17.39 -1.70
N MET A 167 10.36 16.91 -2.29
CA MET A 167 10.05 17.04 -3.71
C MET A 167 8.92 18.03 -3.94
N THR A 168 9.17 19.10 -4.69
CA THR A 168 8.20 20.18 -4.93
C THR A 168 8.11 20.50 -6.42
N ASN A 169 6.91 20.43 -6.99
CA ASN A 169 6.65 20.75 -8.41
C ASN A 169 7.51 19.94 -9.39
N THR A 170 7.66 18.63 -9.14
CA THR A 170 8.48 17.74 -9.99
C THR A 170 7.61 16.77 -10.80
N LEU A 171 8.13 16.34 -11.95
CA LEU A 171 7.48 15.44 -12.89
C LEU A 171 8.44 14.31 -13.31
N ASN A 172 7.92 13.11 -13.60
CA ASN A 172 8.66 12.02 -14.25
C ASN A 172 9.96 11.62 -13.53
N CYS A 173 9.95 11.65 -12.19
CA CYS A 173 11.05 11.17 -11.37
C CYS A 173 11.00 9.64 -11.24
N ARG A 174 12.18 8.99 -11.14
CA ARG A 174 12.33 7.53 -11.08
C ARG A 174 13.24 7.11 -9.94
N PHE A 175 12.70 6.30 -9.04
CA PHE A 175 13.43 5.71 -7.92
C PHE A 175 13.34 4.19 -8.01
N ASN A 176 14.43 3.51 -8.35
CA ASN A 176 14.43 2.08 -8.61
C ASN A 176 15.52 1.34 -7.83
N ARG A 177 15.17 0.24 -7.15
CA ARG A 177 16.10 -0.60 -6.39
C ARG A 177 16.94 0.16 -5.36
N ASN A 178 16.36 1.20 -4.78
CA ASN A 178 17.03 1.95 -3.73
C ASN A 178 16.83 1.29 -2.37
N VAL A 179 17.82 1.43 -1.50
CA VAL A 179 17.80 0.83 -0.17
C VAL A 179 18.07 1.87 0.91
N SER A 180 17.36 1.80 2.03
CA SER A 180 17.81 2.45 3.26
C SER A 180 18.78 1.54 4.01
N THR A 181 19.89 2.07 4.51
CA THR A 181 20.94 1.29 5.18
C THR A 181 21.15 1.79 6.61
N GLY A 182 21.52 0.87 7.51
CA GLY A 182 21.69 1.17 8.93
C GLY A 182 20.43 1.01 9.77
N THR A 183 20.61 0.95 11.08
CA THR A 183 19.55 0.62 12.07
C THR A 183 19.43 1.63 13.21
N ALA A 184 20.06 2.80 13.09
CA ALA A 184 20.06 3.83 14.12
C ALA A 184 19.32 5.09 13.64
N GLY A 185 18.89 5.94 14.58
CA GLY A 185 18.26 7.24 14.30
C GLY A 185 16.85 7.15 13.68
N THR A 186 16.19 8.29 13.53
CA THR A 186 14.80 8.35 13.03
C THR A 186 14.68 9.17 11.74
N ILE A 187 13.82 8.71 10.83
CA ILE A 187 13.44 9.43 9.62
C ILE A 187 11.98 9.88 9.77
N GLY A 188 11.72 11.18 9.70
CA GLY A 188 10.37 11.72 9.77
C GLY A 188 9.56 11.38 8.52
N LYS A 189 10.11 11.64 7.34
CA LYS A 189 9.51 11.37 6.04
C LYS A 189 10.58 10.88 5.06
N PHE A 190 10.36 9.77 4.35
CA PHE A 190 11.31 9.37 3.31
C PHE A 190 11.07 10.18 2.03
N TRP A 191 9.84 10.18 1.52
CA TRP A 191 9.41 11.04 0.42
C TRP A 191 8.34 12.03 0.89
N GLU A 192 8.75 13.27 1.11
CA GLU A 192 7.84 14.41 1.30
C GLU A 192 7.54 15.04 -0.07
N MET A 193 6.30 14.94 -0.53
CA MET A 193 5.93 15.30 -1.89
C MET A 193 4.84 16.37 -1.92
N TYR A 194 5.10 17.41 -2.71
CA TYR A 194 4.14 18.46 -3.03
C TYR A 194 4.08 18.69 -4.55
N ASN A 195 2.90 18.51 -5.16
CA ASN A 195 2.73 18.67 -6.61
C ASN A 195 3.71 17.81 -7.42
N VAL A 196 3.94 16.56 -6.97
CA VAL A 196 4.75 15.57 -7.69
C VAL A 196 3.86 14.75 -8.59
N LYS A 197 4.26 14.60 -9.85
CA LYS A 197 3.40 13.99 -10.87
C LYS A 197 4.13 12.97 -11.72
N GLU A 198 3.37 11.99 -12.23
CA GLU A 198 3.84 11.04 -13.27
C GLU A 198 5.18 10.38 -12.92
N SER A 199 5.43 10.18 -11.63
CA SER A 199 6.70 9.66 -11.10
C SER A 199 6.53 8.22 -10.63
N SER A 200 7.63 7.48 -10.63
CA SER A 200 7.63 6.04 -10.35
C SER A 200 8.64 5.64 -9.28
N TRP A 201 8.20 4.83 -8.34
CA TRP A 201 9.03 4.15 -7.34
C TRP A 201 8.92 2.65 -7.59
N SER A 202 10.04 1.95 -7.75
CA SER A 202 10.01 0.51 -7.97
C SER A 202 11.10 -0.26 -7.24
N ASN A 203 10.73 -1.44 -6.73
CA ASN A 203 11.63 -2.40 -6.11
C ASN A 203 12.53 -1.82 -4.99
N ASN A 204 12.06 -0.81 -4.26
CA ASN A 204 12.86 -0.20 -3.20
C ASN A 204 12.75 -1.00 -1.89
N ARG A 205 13.77 -0.94 -1.04
CA ARG A 205 13.74 -1.46 0.33
C ARG A 205 13.97 -0.35 1.34
N ILE A 206 12.91 0.15 1.97
CA ILE A 206 13.00 1.29 2.88
C ILE A 206 12.48 0.92 4.26
N ASP A 207 13.36 1.06 5.25
CA ASP A 207 13.08 0.93 6.67
C ASP A 207 13.17 2.34 7.28
N ILE A 208 12.17 2.78 8.04
CA ILE A 208 12.12 4.16 8.59
C ILE A 208 12.74 4.21 9.99
N ASP A 209 12.12 3.55 10.95
CA ASP A 209 12.49 3.58 12.37
C ASP A 209 12.23 2.21 13.02
N PRO A 210 13.22 1.28 12.98
CA PRO A 210 13.09 -0.06 13.55
C PRO A 210 12.82 -0.13 15.05
N GLU A 211 13.11 0.94 15.81
CA GLU A 211 12.97 0.94 17.27
C GLU A 211 11.60 1.51 17.69
N GLY A 212 11.15 2.59 17.04
CA GLY A 212 9.93 3.31 17.42
C GLY A 212 8.73 3.13 16.49
N GLU A 213 8.92 2.59 15.29
CA GLU A 213 7.88 2.53 14.24
C GLU A 213 7.26 3.90 13.95
N THR A 214 8.09 4.95 13.96
CA THR A 214 7.67 6.33 13.69
C THR A 214 7.88 6.73 12.23
N GLY A 215 7.39 7.91 11.85
CA GLY A 215 7.63 8.49 10.52
C GLY A 215 6.75 7.96 9.39
N ILE A 216 6.97 8.50 8.19
CA ILE A 216 6.12 8.29 7.01
C ILE A 216 7.00 7.89 5.82
N VAL A 217 6.60 6.87 5.07
CA VAL A 217 7.33 6.49 3.84
C VAL A 217 7.01 7.48 2.71
N TRP A 218 5.74 7.61 2.32
CA TRP A 218 5.28 8.62 1.35
C TRP A 218 4.26 9.57 1.95
N ASP A 219 4.58 10.86 1.92
CA ASP A 219 3.69 11.95 2.31
C ASP A 219 3.23 12.71 1.07
N PHE A 220 2.02 12.41 0.60
CA PHE A 220 1.44 12.97 -0.61
C PHE A 220 0.64 14.24 -0.33
N ASN A 221 1.07 15.35 -0.93
CA ASN A 221 0.36 16.62 -0.94
C ASN A 221 0.11 17.03 -2.40
N TYR A 222 -1.15 16.98 -2.85
CA TYR A 222 -1.53 17.29 -4.24
C TYR A 222 -0.66 16.56 -5.29
N CYS A 223 -0.57 15.24 -5.20
CA CYS A 223 0.25 14.45 -6.12
C CYS A 223 -0.63 13.76 -7.17
N VAL A 224 -0.19 13.64 -8.42
CA VAL A 224 -1.06 13.14 -9.50
C VAL A 224 -0.38 12.07 -10.36
N ASN A 225 -1.07 10.97 -10.66
CA ASN A 225 -0.63 9.93 -11.59
C ASN A 225 0.72 9.28 -11.23
N ASN A 226 0.96 9.04 -9.94
CA ASN A 226 2.20 8.42 -9.47
C ASN A 226 2.05 6.91 -9.32
N THR A 227 3.13 6.18 -9.60
CA THR A 227 3.15 4.71 -9.52
C THR A 227 4.16 4.23 -8.50
N ILE A 228 3.76 3.28 -7.66
CA ILE A 228 4.66 2.54 -6.77
C ILE A 228 4.50 1.06 -7.12
N ASP A 229 5.57 0.40 -7.56
CA ASP A 229 5.52 -0.99 -8.01
C ASP A 229 6.69 -1.83 -7.48
N GLY A 230 6.40 -2.82 -6.65
CA GLY A 230 7.44 -3.65 -6.06
C GLY A 230 8.12 -2.98 -4.86
N GLY A 231 8.64 -3.82 -3.96
CA GLY A 231 9.52 -3.38 -2.88
C GLY A 231 9.07 -3.86 -1.51
N TYR A 232 9.92 -3.59 -0.52
CA TYR A 232 9.70 -3.93 0.86
C TYR A 232 9.83 -2.69 1.73
N TYR A 233 8.80 -2.39 2.53
CA TYR A 233 8.77 -1.18 3.33
C TYR A 233 8.42 -1.51 4.78
N ALA A 234 9.19 -1.01 5.74
CA ALA A 234 8.99 -1.44 7.12
C ALA A 234 9.27 -0.37 8.18
N TYR A 235 8.74 -0.65 9.37
CA TYR A 235 9.03 0.06 10.60
C TYR A 235 8.69 1.56 10.54
N ALA A 236 7.45 1.88 10.18
CA ALA A 236 7.00 3.26 10.07
C ALA A 236 5.61 3.46 10.70
N ALA A 237 5.27 4.69 11.03
CA ALA A 237 3.92 4.99 11.51
C ALA A 237 2.91 4.89 10.35
N THR A 238 3.31 5.31 9.15
CA THR A 238 2.44 5.29 7.97
C THR A 238 3.21 5.02 6.68
N LEU A 239 2.67 4.15 5.82
CA LEU A 239 3.22 3.91 4.49
C LEU A 239 2.79 5.03 3.53
N LEU A 240 1.48 5.18 3.33
CA LEU A 240 0.87 6.15 2.43
C LEU A 240 0.06 7.16 3.24
N ASN A 241 0.54 8.40 3.32
CA ASN A 241 -0.19 9.51 3.93
C ASN A 241 -0.70 10.46 2.85
N PHE A 242 -2.02 10.71 2.80
CA PHE A 242 -2.64 11.66 1.88
C PHE A 242 -3.25 12.82 2.66
N SER A 243 -2.68 14.02 2.50
CA SER A 243 -3.16 15.22 3.20
C SER A 243 -4.37 15.87 2.52
N ASN A 244 -5.01 16.80 3.23
CA ASN A 244 -6.15 17.57 2.72
C ASN A 244 -5.75 18.86 1.98
N THR A 245 -4.54 18.95 1.43
CA THR A 245 -4.09 20.18 0.76
C THR A 245 -4.44 20.13 -0.73
N PRO A 246 -5.46 20.85 -1.23
CA PRO A 246 -5.70 20.97 -2.67
C PRO A 246 -4.71 21.94 -3.31
N HIS A 247 -4.35 21.71 -4.56
CA HIS A 247 -3.61 22.70 -5.34
C HIS A 247 -3.96 22.65 -6.85
N PRO A 248 -3.89 23.77 -7.60
CA PRO A 248 -4.05 25.12 -7.04
C PRO A 248 -5.36 25.18 -6.20
N LYS A 249 -5.38 26.10 -5.23
CA LYS A 249 -6.43 26.18 -4.19
C LYS A 249 -7.84 25.95 -4.78
N ASN A 250 -8.58 24.99 -4.20
CA ASN A 250 -9.95 24.59 -4.60
C ASN A 250 -10.11 23.82 -5.93
N ARG A 251 -9.05 23.21 -6.49
CA ARG A 251 -9.19 22.37 -7.70
C ARG A 251 -9.22 20.88 -7.43
N TYR A 252 -8.05 20.28 -7.21
CA TYR A 252 -7.90 18.84 -7.08
C TYR A 252 -7.00 18.50 -5.89
N HIS A 253 -7.23 17.33 -5.31
CA HIS A 253 -6.40 16.73 -4.27
C HIS A 253 -5.47 15.68 -4.90
N THR A 254 -4.80 14.86 -4.10
CA THR A 254 -4.02 13.73 -4.62
C THR A 254 -4.92 12.76 -5.39
N GLU A 255 -4.50 12.35 -6.59
CA GLU A 255 -5.31 11.55 -7.52
C GLU A 255 -4.44 10.63 -8.37
N GLY A 256 -4.99 9.48 -8.79
CA GLY A 256 -4.33 8.59 -9.75
C GLY A 256 -3.08 7.93 -9.17
N VAL A 257 -3.08 7.62 -7.87
CA VAL A 257 -1.98 6.89 -7.25
C VAL A 257 -2.20 5.39 -7.46
N TYR A 258 -1.26 4.74 -8.13
CA TYR A 258 -1.29 3.31 -8.44
C TYR A 258 -0.19 2.59 -7.65
N VAL A 259 -0.55 1.59 -6.87
CA VAL A 259 0.35 0.88 -5.95
C VAL A 259 0.25 -0.62 -6.20
N THR A 260 1.35 -1.29 -6.54
CA THR A 260 1.34 -2.72 -6.86
C THR A 260 2.52 -3.49 -6.30
N ASN A 261 2.30 -4.77 -6.02
CA ASN A 261 3.36 -5.73 -5.67
C ASN A 261 4.19 -5.30 -4.45
N ILE A 262 3.54 -4.74 -3.43
CA ILE A 262 4.23 -4.21 -2.24
C ILE A 262 4.12 -5.14 -1.06
N ASP A 263 5.26 -5.41 -0.43
CA ASP A 263 5.34 -6.07 0.86
C ASP A 263 5.69 -5.06 1.95
N THR A 264 5.05 -5.19 3.11
CA THR A 264 5.40 -4.38 4.29
C THR A 264 5.37 -5.18 5.57
N ALA A 265 6.13 -4.71 6.55
CA ALA A 265 6.08 -5.23 7.91
C ALA A 265 6.20 -4.10 8.93
N ASN A 266 5.46 -4.21 10.04
CA ASN A 266 5.57 -3.27 11.17
C ASN A 266 5.27 -1.82 10.74
N ILE A 267 4.22 -1.63 9.95
CA ILE A 267 3.68 -0.31 9.65
C ILE A 267 2.45 -0.10 10.52
N ALA A 268 2.44 0.92 11.38
CA ALA A 268 1.36 1.10 12.36
C ALA A 268 -0.02 1.28 11.69
N LEU A 269 -0.07 2.18 10.70
CA LEU A 269 -1.23 2.47 9.86
C LEU A 269 -0.78 2.56 8.39
N PRO A 270 -0.85 1.47 7.61
CA PRO A 270 -0.37 1.48 6.23
C PRO A 270 -0.97 2.60 5.37
N ILE A 271 -2.28 2.84 5.47
CA ILE A 271 -2.94 3.83 4.62
C ILE A 271 -3.70 4.84 5.47
N LYS A 272 -3.29 6.10 5.39
CA LYS A 272 -3.97 7.22 6.03
C LYS A 272 -4.37 8.25 4.98
N GLY A 273 -5.65 8.27 4.63
CA GLY A 273 -6.21 9.18 3.63
C GLY A 273 -7.11 10.24 4.25
N ILE A 274 -6.60 11.44 4.50
CA ILE A 274 -7.46 12.58 4.88
C ILE A 274 -8.26 13.03 3.65
N TRP A 275 -7.61 13.14 2.48
CA TRP A 275 -8.28 13.36 1.21
C TRP A 275 -7.48 12.76 0.04
N VAL A 276 -8.10 11.82 -0.68
CA VAL A 276 -7.56 11.23 -1.92
C VAL A 276 -8.70 11.04 -2.91
N THR A 277 -8.55 11.47 -4.16
CA THR A 277 -9.63 11.40 -5.17
C THR A 277 -9.69 10.04 -5.84
N ALA A 278 -8.53 9.43 -6.12
CA ALA A 278 -8.42 8.10 -6.71
C ALA A 278 -7.13 7.42 -6.27
N LEU A 279 -7.28 6.21 -5.74
CA LEU A 279 -6.19 5.36 -5.27
C LEU A 279 -6.49 3.91 -5.68
N PHE A 280 -5.54 3.25 -6.32
CA PHE A 280 -5.63 1.84 -6.63
C PHE A 280 -4.44 1.11 -6.02
N ILE A 281 -4.72 0.07 -5.23
CA ILE A 281 -3.71 -0.80 -4.64
C ILE A 281 -4.02 -2.25 -5.03
N SER A 282 -3.05 -2.98 -5.58
CA SER A 282 -3.22 -4.42 -5.82
C SER A 282 -1.99 -5.26 -5.56
N ASN A 283 -2.16 -6.55 -5.26
CA ASN A 283 -1.04 -7.46 -4.98
C ASN A 283 -0.18 -6.92 -3.83
N PHE A 284 -0.74 -6.90 -2.62
CA PHE A 284 -0.07 -6.29 -1.47
C PHE A 284 -0.09 -7.20 -0.24
N GLN A 285 0.95 -7.08 0.59
CA GLN A 285 1.03 -7.63 1.92
C GLN A 285 1.27 -6.51 2.93
N PHE A 286 0.26 -6.22 3.75
CA PHE A 286 0.38 -5.30 4.88
C PHE A 286 0.40 -6.08 6.20
N ASP A 287 1.60 -6.41 6.66
CA ASP A 287 1.81 -7.29 7.80
C ASP A 287 2.20 -6.54 9.07
N PHE A 288 1.85 -7.12 10.21
CA PHE A 288 2.16 -6.60 11.55
C PHE A 288 1.72 -5.14 11.76
N CYS A 289 0.49 -4.80 11.37
CA CYS A 289 -0.10 -3.49 11.65
C CYS A 289 -0.35 -3.34 13.17
N SER A 290 0.25 -2.33 13.81
CA SER A 290 0.09 -2.12 15.26
C SER A 290 -1.16 -1.32 15.61
N GLU A 291 -1.59 -0.40 14.75
CA GLU A 291 -2.82 0.36 14.90
C GLU A 291 -3.92 -0.16 13.97
N ARG A 292 -3.94 0.29 12.72
CA ARG A 292 -5.07 0.09 11.79
C ARG A 292 -4.56 -0.44 10.45
N PHE A 293 -5.45 -1.06 9.69
CA PHE A 293 -5.25 -1.45 8.29
C PHE A 293 -5.31 -0.23 7.39
N PHE A 294 -6.36 0.57 7.52
CA PHE A 294 -6.50 1.84 6.82
C PHE A 294 -7.48 2.78 7.52
N GLU A 295 -7.29 4.07 7.27
CA GLU A 295 -8.20 5.14 7.69
C GLU A 295 -8.43 6.11 6.54
N PHE A 296 -9.68 6.25 6.13
CA PHE A 296 -10.12 7.28 5.19
C PHE A 296 -11.05 8.27 5.89
N THR A 297 -10.68 9.55 5.88
CA THR A 297 -11.54 10.63 6.36
C THR A 297 -12.41 11.13 5.21
N ASN A 298 -11.86 11.83 4.21
CA ASN A 298 -12.57 12.35 3.04
C ASN A 298 -11.97 11.82 1.74
N GLY A 299 -12.62 12.10 0.60
CA GLY A 299 -12.11 11.73 -0.72
C GLY A 299 -12.99 10.73 -1.46
N GLY A 300 -12.43 9.99 -2.41
CA GLY A 300 -13.16 9.15 -3.35
C GLY A 300 -12.38 7.99 -3.97
N HIS A 301 -13.13 7.17 -4.72
CA HIS A 301 -12.72 6.14 -5.69
C HIS A 301 -11.43 5.39 -5.34
N CYS A 302 -11.43 4.77 -4.17
CA CYS A 302 -10.36 3.89 -3.73
C CYS A 302 -10.69 2.44 -4.12
N ALA A 303 -9.71 1.70 -4.62
CA ALA A 303 -9.83 0.28 -4.88
C ALA A 303 -8.61 -0.46 -4.32
N LEU A 304 -8.85 -1.45 -3.47
CA LEU A 304 -7.84 -2.35 -2.95
C LEU A 304 -8.18 -3.76 -3.41
N SER A 305 -7.20 -4.48 -3.96
CA SER A 305 -7.44 -5.84 -4.45
C SER A 305 -6.28 -6.80 -4.26
N ASN A 306 -6.57 -8.09 -4.18
CA ASN A 306 -5.58 -9.18 -4.15
C ASN A 306 -4.48 -8.95 -3.11
N GLY A 307 -4.80 -9.10 -1.83
CA GLY A 307 -3.78 -8.87 -0.80
C GLY A 307 -4.24 -9.26 0.58
N TRP A 308 -3.44 -8.93 1.58
CA TRP A 308 -3.87 -9.10 2.97
C TRP A 308 -3.43 -7.97 3.88
N PHE A 309 -4.21 -7.84 4.94
CA PHE A 309 -3.91 -7.05 6.11
C PHE A 309 -3.81 -7.97 7.31
N ALA A 310 -2.72 -7.88 8.07
CA ALA A 310 -2.55 -8.58 9.32
C ALA A 310 -2.10 -7.60 10.41
N ASN A 311 -2.76 -7.63 11.56
CA ASN A 311 -2.35 -6.83 12.71
C ASN A 311 -1.32 -7.60 13.57
N LYS A 312 -0.68 -6.90 14.49
CA LYS A 312 0.15 -7.53 15.53
C LYS A 312 -0.71 -8.23 16.57
N SER A 313 -0.14 -9.25 17.21
CA SER A 313 -0.75 -9.91 18.36
C SER A 313 -0.96 -8.99 19.56
N THR A 314 -0.23 -7.87 19.62
CA THR A 314 -0.34 -6.87 20.68
C THR A 314 -1.26 -5.70 20.33
N SER A 315 -1.90 -5.69 19.16
CA SER A 315 -2.74 -4.56 18.76
C SER A 315 -4.00 -4.44 19.63
N THR A 316 -4.28 -3.23 20.11
CA THR A 316 -5.40 -2.91 21.03
C THR A 316 -6.52 -2.11 20.37
N GLN A 317 -6.45 -1.84 19.06
CA GLN A 317 -7.46 -1.03 18.37
C GLN A 317 -8.82 -1.71 18.34
N THR A 318 -9.88 -0.92 18.57
CA THR A 318 -11.28 -1.36 18.53
C THR A 318 -11.81 -1.51 17.10
N LEU A 319 -11.26 -0.75 16.17
CA LEU A 319 -11.59 -0.76 14.74
C LEU A 319 -10.29 -0.81 13.93
N PHE A 320 -10.14 -1.85 13.12
CA PHE A 320 -8.95 -2.01 12.28
C PHE A 320 -9.06 -1.30 10.94
N ALA A 321 -10.26 -1.11 10.41
CA ALA A 321 -10.48 -0.34 9.20
C ALA A 321 -11.61 0.68 9.38
N VAL A 322 -11.32 1.93 9.02
CA VAL A 322 -12.19 3.08 9.30
C VAL A 322 -12.43 3.91 8.05
N VAL A 323 -13.71 4.20 7.78
CA VAL A 323 -14.14 5.21 6.81
C VAL A 323 -15.03 6.21 7.54
N ALA A 324 -14.47 7.36 7.89
CA ALA A 324 -15.01 8.24 8.92
C ALA A 324 -16.01 9.31 8.44
N ALA A 325 -15.94 9.82 7.20
CA ALA A 325 -16.77 10.97 6.81
C ALA A 325 -17.99 10.66 5.94
N SER A 326 -18.92 11.62 5.94
CA SER A 326 -20.11 11.72 5.09
C SER A 326 -19.80 11.95 3.61
N ALA A 327 -18.60 12.46 3.28
CA ALA A 327 -18.22 12.89 1.93
C ALA A 327 -17.38 11.86 1.15
N PHE A 328 -17.19 10.64 1.67
CA PHE A 328 -16.40 9.62 0.99
C PHE A 328 -17.20 8.98 -0.17
N THR A 329 -16.70 9.05 -1.40
CA THR A 329 -17.49 8.74 -2.62
C THR A 329 -17.34 7.33 -3.19
N GLY A 330 -16.50 6.46 -2.61
CA GLY A 330 -16.48 5.05 -2.98
C GLY A 330 -15.20 4.29 -2.64
N LEU A 331 -15.35 3.10 -2.05
CA LEU A 331 -14.27 2.16 -1.71
C LEU A 331 -14.63 0.79 -2.28
N THR A 332 -13.76 0.18 -3.07
CA THR A 332 -13.88 -1.22 -3.49
C THR A 332 -12.79 -2.04 -2.82
N LEU A 333 -13.18 -3.10 -2.12
CA LEU A 333 -12.31 -4.11 -1.54
C LEU A 333 -12.57 -5.43 -2.26
N SER A 334 -11.58 -6.04 -2.89
CA SER A 334 -11.76 -7.28 -3.64
C SER A 334 -10.66 -8.30 -3.38
N ASN A 335 -11.00 -9.55 -3.06
CA ASN A 335 -10.00 -10.62 -2.84
C ASN A 335 -8.97 -10.22 -1.76
N ILE A 336 -9.43 -9.69 -0.63
CA ILE A 336 -8.57 -9.29 0.49
C ILE A 336 -8.76 -10.23 1.67
N HIS A 337 -7.66 -10.67 2.28
CA HIS A 337 -7.67 -11.39 3.56
C HIS A 337 -7.36 -10.43 4.71
N PHE A 338 -8.28 -10.29 5.65
CA PHE A 338 -8.08 -9.58 6.91
C PHE A 338 -7.77 -10.60 8.00
N ILE A 339 -6.65 -10.45 8.69
CA ILE A 339 -6.17 -11.39 9.70
C ILE A 339 -6.04 -10.66 11.02
N ASN A 340 -6.78 -11.11 12.03
CA ASN A 340 -6.61 -10.66 13.40
C ASN A 340 -5.72 -11.64 14.20
N ASN A 341 -4.52 -11.22 14.53
CA ASN A 341 -3.57 -11.96 15.36
C ASN A 341 -3.66 -11.59 16.85
N SER A 342 -4.48 -10.61 17.26
CA SER A 342 -4.48 -10.07 18.63
C SER A 342 -5.04 -11.01 19.71
N GLY A 343 -5.52 -12.20 19.35
CA GLY A 343 -6.15 -13.18 20.24
C GLY A 343 -7.50 -12.76 20.84
N ASP A 344 -7.75 -11.45 20.93
CA ASP A 344 -9.03 -10.83 21.24
C ASP A 344 -9.88 -10.70 19.97
N ASN A 345 -10.59 -11.77 19.65
CA ASN A 345 -11.43 -11.83 18.45
C ASN A 345 -12.71 -10.97 18.57
N LYS A 346 -12.94 -10.28 19.70
CA LYS A 346 -14.20 -9.58 20.00
C LYS A 346 -14.44 -8.30 19.20
N ARG A 347 -13.62 -8.03 18.18
CA ARG A 347 -13.50 -6.72 17.56
C ARG A 347 -14.16 -6.65 16.20
N GLN A 348 -14.60 -5.45 15.86
CA GLN A 348 -15.23 -5.17 14.58
C GLN A 348 -14.14 -4.89 13.54
N LEU A 349 -14.30 -5.48 12.36
CA LEU A 349 -13.34 -5.31 11.28
C LEU A 349 -13.45 -3.89 10.68
N PHE A 350 -14.66 -3.47 10.32
CA PHE A 350 -14.93 -2.22 9.60
C PHE A 350 -16.02 -1.39 10.26
N SER A 351 -15.82 -0.07 10.32
CA SER A 351 -16.89 0.91 10.53
C SER A 351 -16.91 1.92 9.38
N VAL A 352 -18.09 2.05 8.75
CA VAL A 352 -18.37 3.04 7.70
C VAL A 352 -19.42 4.00 8.23
N SER A 353 -19.16 5.30 8.13
CA SER A 353 -20.15 6.32 8.52
C SER A 353 -21.47 6.13 7.76
N PRO A 354 -22.63 6.05 8.45
CA PRO A 354 -23.95 5.84 7.83
C PRO A 354 -24.36 6.91 6.81
N SER A 355 -23.70 8.07 6.85
CA SER A 355 -23.97 9.24 6.01
C SER A 355 -23.27 9.24 4.65
N SER A 356 -22.45 8.22 4.37
CA SER A 356 -21.86 8.02 3.04
C SER A 356 -22.83 7.24 2.14
N ASP A 357 -23.63 7.97 1.35
CA ASP A 357 -24.58 7.36 0.40
C ASP A 357 -23.90 6.67 -0.81
N TYR A 358 -22.57 6.69 -0.87
CA TYR A 358 -21.79 6.24 -2.02
C TYR A 358 -21.08 4.90 -1.77
N GLY A 359 -21.80 3.81 -2.06
CA GLY A 359 -21.30 2.64 -2.78
C GLY A 359 -19.99 1.97 -2.36
N ILE A 360 -19.75 1.72 -1.07
CA ILE A 360 -18.65 0.80 -0.68
C ILE A 360 -18.96 -0.61 -1.19
N ARG A 361 -18.02 -1.26 -1.85
CA ARG A 361 -18.15 -2.62 -2.39
C ARG A 361 -17.12 -3.52 -1.73
N VAL A 362 -17.56 -4.58 -1.09
CA VAL A 362 -16.69 -5.60 -0.53
C VAL A 362 -16.98 -6.92 -1.24
N MET A 363 -15.97 -7.47 -1.93
CA MET A 363 -16.10 -8.59 -2.84
C MET A 363 -15.08 -9.69 -2.54
N ASN A 364 -15.51 -10.93 -2.37
CA ASN A 364 -14.62 -12.11 -2.23
C ASN A 364 -13.53 -11.94 -1.16
N CYS A 365 -13.84 -11.26 -0.06
CA CYS A 365 -12.89 -11.04 1.04
C CYS A 365 -13.01 -12.14 2.10
N VAL A 366 -11.93 -12.39 2.83
CA VAL A 366 -11.91 -13.30 3.98
C VAL A 366 -11.50 -12.48 5.21
N ALA A 367 -12.18 -12.67 6.34
CA ALA A 367 -11.78 -12.10 7.61
C ALA A 367 -11.63 -13.21 8.64
N THR A 368 -10.43 -13.36 9.20
CA THR A 368 -10.11 -14.37 10.21
C THR A 368 -9.99 -13.71 11.57
N ASN A 369 -10.61 -14.32 12.60
CA ASN A 369 -10.53 -13.90 14.01
C ASN A 369 -11.19 -12.54 14.32
N PHE A 370 -12.33 -12.25 13.66
CA PHE A 370 -13.18 -11.09 13.95
C PHE A 370 -14.61 -11.54 14.31
N SER A 371 -15.15 -11.10 15.45
CA SER A 371 -16.46 -11.56 15.96
C SER A 371 -17.64 -10.64 15.67
N LEU A 372 -17.40 -9.35 15.37
CA LEU A 372 -18.48 -8.35 15.21
C LEU A 372 -18.76 -7.98 13.74
N GLY A 373 -18.12 -8.64 12.78
CA GLY A 373 -18.40 -8.45 11.35
C GLY A 373 -18.08 -7.04 10.82
N THR A 374 -18.92 -6.56 9.89
CA THR A 374 -18.76 -5.32 9.11
C THR A 374 -20.02 -4.46 9.24
N VAL A 375 -19.88 -3.16 9.56
CA VAL A 375 -21.00 -2.20 9.48
C VAL A 375 -20.83 -1.37 8.19
N LEU A 376 -21.83 -1.43 7.32
CA LEU A 376 -21.86 -0.74 6.03
C LEU A 376 -23.05 0.21 5.94
N GLY A 377 -22.90 1.31 5.19
CA GLY A 377 -23.99 2.24 4.87
C GLY A 377 -24.98 1.67 3.85
N SER A 378 -26.19 2.25 3.78
CA SER A 378 -27.34 1.71 3.03
C SER A 378 -27.13 1.54 1.51
N GLY A 379 -26.21 2.31 0.91
CA GLY A 379 -25.82 2.24 -0.51
C GLY A 379 -24.67 1.26 -0.83
N SER A 380 -24.16 0.53 0.17
CA SER A 380 -23.02 -0.37 0.01
C SER A 380 -23.41 -1.76 -0.52
N GLN A 381 -22.45 -2.46 -1.11
CA GLN A 381 -22.58 -3.83 -1.61
C GLN A 381 -21.61 -4.75 -0.87
N LEU A 382 -22.12 -5.91 -0.42
CA LEU A 382 -21.34 -6.97 0.19
C LEU A 382 -21.60 -8.26 -0.60
N GLN A 383 -20.56 -8.83 -1.21
CA GLN A 383 -20.64 -10.05 -2.01
C GLN A 383 -19.46 -10.97 -1.66
N GLY A 384 -19.70 -12.15 -1.08
CA GLY A 384 -18.63 -13.12 -0.81
C GLY A 384 -17.64 -12.73 0.29
N LEU A 385 -18.07 -12.03 1.35
CA LEU A 385 -17.27 -11.90 2.57
C LEU A 385 -17.41 -13.18 3.42
N THR A 386 -16.29 -13.86 3.66
CA THR A 386 -16.22 -15.03 4.54
C THR A 386 -15.66 -14.63 5.91
N LEU A 387 -16.40 -14.87 6.99
CA LEU A 387 -15.90 -14.69 8.37
C LEU A 387 -15.45 -16.06 8.93
N VAL A 388 -14.17 -16.18 9.30
CA VAL A 388 -13.58 -17.38 9.88
C VAL A 388 -13.22 -17.09 11.33
N ASN A 389 -13.99 -17.61 12.28
CA ASN A 389 -13.67 -17.52 13.71
C ASN A 389 -13.22 -18.87 14.26
N GLU A 390 -12.09 -18.88 14.96
CA GLU A 390 -11.70 -19.98 15.84
C GLU A 390 -12.29 -19.72 17.23
N GLY A 391 -13.46 -20.32 17.52
CA GLY A 391 -14.09 -20.26 18.84
C GLY A 391 -15.22 -19.22 19.00
N GLU A 392 -16.43 -19.74 19.21
CA GLU A 392 -17.67 -19.04 19.60
C GLU A 392 -18.35 -18.08 18.59
N THR A 393 -19.65 -17.98 18.82
CA THR A 393 -20.78 -17.51 18.00
C THR A 393 -20.52 -16.25 17.16
N VAL A 394 -20.84 -16.31 15.87
CA VAL A 394 -20.81 -15.17 14.94
C VAL A 394 -22.03 -14.28 15.18
N GLY A 395 -21.82 -13.08 15.72
CA GLY A 395 -22.83 -12.04 15.77
C GLY A 395 -22.62 -11.04 14.64
N VAL A 396 -23.39 -11.16 13.54
CA VAL A 396 -23.51 -10.06 12.56
C VAL A 396 -24.44 -9.02 13.18
N ASN A 397 -23.89 -8.11 13.99
CA ASN A 397 -24.66 -7.00 14.54
C ASN A 397 -24.66 -5.83 13.54
N ASN A 398 -25.85 -5.49 13.04
CA ASN A 398 -26.15 -4.28 12.27
C ASN A 398 -25.45 -4.10 10.91
N ALA A 399 -25.74 -4.99 9.96
CA ALA A 399 -25.59 -4.63 8.54
C ALA A 399 -26.82 -3.83 8.09
N ILE A 400 -26.81 -2.48 8.19
CA ILE A 400 -27.81 -1.65 7.49
C ILE A 400 -27.43 -1.63 6.01
N SER A 401 -27.68 -2.71 5.28
CA SER A 401 -27.41 -2.79 3.84
C SER A 401 -28.59 -3.41 3.11
N ARG A 402 -29.00 -2.77 2.01
CA ARG A 402 -29.80 -3.43 0.97
C ARG A 402 -28.90 -4.46 0.30
N MET A 403 -28.84 -5.68 0.84
CA MET A 403 -28.19 -6.80 0.16
C MET A 403 -28.93 -7.08 -1.17
N ARG A 404 -28.33 -6.73 -2.31
CA ARG A 404 -28.79 -7.13 -3.64
C ARG A 404 -27.71 -7.98 -4.30
N GLY A 405 -27.94 -9.29 -4.39
CA GLY A 405 -27.04 -10.20 -5.10
C GLY A 405 -27.54 -11.66 -5.02
N LEU A 406 -27.36 -12.40 -6.12
CA LEU A 406 -27.49 -13.86 -6.16
C LEU A 406 -26.24 -14.46 -5.50
N GLY A 407 -26.40 -15.14 -4.36
CA GLY A 407 -25.30 -15.85 -3.68
C GLY A 407 -24.80 -15.13 -2.44
N LEU A 408 -25.57 -15.24 -1.35
CA LEU A 408 -25.04 -15.11 0.01
C LEU A 408 -24.81 -16.52 0.53
N GLU A 409 -23.55 -16.91 0.75
CA GLU A 409 -23.20 -18.18 1.39
C GLU A 409 -22.67 -17.88 2.81
N ILE A 410 -23.50 -18.12 3.82
CA ILE A 410 -23.11 -18.03 5.23
C ILE A 410 -22.70 -19.43 5.68
N LEU A 411 -21.39 -19.70 5.68
CA LEU A 411 -20.82 -20.96 6.15
C LEU A 411 -20.48 -20.87 7.64
N ASN A 412 -21.41 -21.22 8.52
CA ASN A 412 -21.12 -21.43 9.94
C ASN A 412 -20.54 -22.84 10.16
N LYS A 413 -19.21 -22.97 10.07
CA LYS A 413 -18.52 -24.27 10.26
C LYS A 413 -18.49 -24.75 11.72
N ASN A 414 -18.84 -23.91 12.70
CA ASN A 414 -18.77 -24.25 14.14
C ASN A 414 -20.12 -24.69 14.75
N ALA A 415 -21.23 -24.57 14.02
CA ALA A 415 -22.58 -24.88 14.54
C ALA A 415 -23.02 -26.35 14.43
N TRP A 416 -22.17 -27.25 13.91
CA TRP A 416 -22.48 -28.68 13.79
C TRP A 416 -21.84 -29.53 14.90
N LYS A 417 -21.53 -28.92 16.07
CA LYS A 417 -21.27 -29.72 17.27
C LYS A 417 -22.60 -30.26 17.79
N ALA A 418 -22.66 -31.57 18.03
CA ALA A 418 -23.74 -32.15 18.81
C ALA A 418 -23.89 -31.37 20.13
N ASN A 419 -25.12 -30.98 20.48
CA ASN A 419 -25.51 -30.23 21.69
C ASN A 419 -25.32 -28.69 21.68
N ALA A 420 -25.38 -28.03 20.52
CA ALA A 420 -25.49 -26.56 20.48
C ALA A 420 -26.97 -26.14 20.70
N ASP A 421 -27.29 -25.51 21.84
CA ASP A 421 -28.66 -25.24 22.28
C ASP A 421 -29.44 -24.19 21.45
N SER A 422 -28.75 -23.38 20.64
CA SER A 422 -29.33 -22.59 19.55
C SER A 422 -28.24 -21.85 18.77
N ALA A 423 -28.43 -21.63 17.48
CA ALA A 423 -27.62 -20.71 16.69
C ALA A 423 -28.53 -19.72 15.96
N TYR A 424 -28.12 -18.45 15.96
CA TYR A 424 -28.90 -17.33 15.40
C TYR A 424 -28.09 -16.67 14.29
N ILE A 425 -28.74 -16.38 13.17
CA ILE A 425 -28.24 -15.47 12.14
C ILE A 425 -29.30 -14.39 11.96
N ALA A 426 -28.98 -13.15 12.32
CA ALA A 426 -29.86 -11.99 12.15
C ALA A 426 -29.45 -11.20 10.90
N LEU A 427 -30.42 -10.86 10.05
CA LEU A 427 -30.29 -10.08 8.83
C LEU A 427 -31.23 -8.86 8.93
N GLY A 428 -30.73 -7.73 9.42
CA GLY A 428 -31.55 -6.53 9.72
C GLY A 428 -31.43 -5.39 8.69
N ASN A 429 -32.42 -4.49 8.68
CA ASN A 429 -32.29 -3.11 8.19
C ASN A 429 -33.07 -2.15 9.12
N ALA A 430 -33.11 -0.85 8.79
CA ALA A 430 -33.74 0.19 9.63
C ALA A 430 -35.27 0.06 9.81
N TYR A 431 -35.94 -0.80 9.04
CA TYR A 431 -37.40 -0.96 9.04
C TYR A 431 -37.86 -2.36 9.48
N GLY A 432 -36.92 -3.30 9.67
CA GLY A 432 -37.25 -4.66 10.06
C GLY A 432 -36.04 -5.60 9.98
N ALA A 433 -36.16 -6.78 10.59
CA ALA A 433 -35.11 -7.78 10.59
C ALA A 433 -35.65 -9.16 10.21
N ALA A 434 -34.90 -9.89 9.39
CA ALA A 434 -35.11 -11.31 9.15
C ALA A 434 -34.16 -12.12 10.05
N MET A 435 -34.65 -13.15 10.72
CA MET A 435 -33.83 -14.02 11.56
C MET A 435 -33.91 -15.46 11.06
N ILE A 436 -32.76 -16.13 10.97
CA ILE A 436 -32.66 -17.58 10.83
C ILE A 436 -32.31 -18.12 12.22
N ARG A 437 -33.24 -18.86 12.81
CA ARG A 437 -33.05 -19.55 14.09
C ARG A 437 -32.95 -21.05 13.83
N THR A 438 -31.92 -21.68 14.37
CA THR A 438 -31.88 -23.14 14.54
C THR A 438 -32.13 -23.47 16.00
N GLU A 439 -33.22 -24.18 16.27
CA GLU A 439 -33.56 -24.66 17.62
C GLU A 439 -33.11 -26.11 17.77
N SER A 440 -32.37 -26.44 18.83
CA SER A 440 -32.22 -27.84 19.24
C SER A 440 -33.27 -28.13 20.31
N GLY A 441 -34.37 -28.75 19.91
CA GLY A 441 -35.38 -29.27 20.83
C GLY A 441 -35.17 -30.75 21.09
N SER A 442 -35.09 -31.14 22.36
CA SER A 442 -35.00 -32.52 22.83
C SER A 442 -36.32 -33.28 22.68
N HIS A 443 -36.93 -33.35 21.50
CA HIS A 443 -37.93 -34.39 21.19
C HIS A 443 -37.84 -34.78 19.71
N THR A 444 -37.10 -35.86 19.44
CA THR A 444 -37.05 -36.61 18.16
C THR A 444 -36.62 -35.81 16.93
N ASN A 445 -35.33 -35.91 16.57
CA ASN A 445 -34.75 -35.76 15.22
C ASN A 445 -35.53 -34.91 14.19
N ARG A 446 -35.62 -33.60 14.38
CA ARG A 446 -36.16 -32.67 13.38
C ARG A 446 -35.22 -31.49 13.22
N ILE A 447 -34.56 -31.40 12.06
CA ILE A 447 -33.86 -30.20 11.61
C ILE A 447 -34.89 -29.41 10.77
N GLY A 448 -35.19 -28.19 11.16
CA GLY A 448 -36.04 -27.27 10.41
C GLY A 448 -35.46 -25.87 10.47
N MET A 449 -35.67 -25.07 9.42
CA MET A 449 -35.25 -23.67 9.39
C MET A 449 -36.48 -22.76 9.51
N SER A 450 -36.51 -21.93 10.55
CA SER A 450 -37.48 -20.85 10.67
C SER A 450 -36.86 -19.56 10.14
N LEU A 451 -37.53 -18.93 9.16
CA LEU A 451 -37.23 -17.57 8.72
C LEU A 451 -38.29 -16.64 9.30
N ASN A 452 -37.92 -15.85 10.31
CA ASN A 452 -38.85 -14.92 10.96
C ASN A 452 -38.59 -13.52 10.43
N VAL A 453 -39.64 -12.78 10.08
CA VAL A 453 -39.63 -11.38 9.67
C VAL A 453 -40.19 -10.55 10.83
N LEU A 454 -39.36 -9.69 11.39
CA LEU A 454 -39.67 -8.72 12.44
C LEU A 454 -39.91 -7.33 11.83
N TYR A 455 -40.90 -6.60 12.35
CA TYR A 455 -41.15 -5.19 12.08
C TYR A 455 -41.29 -4.49 13.42
N ASP A 456 -40.51 -3.43 13.64
CA ASP A 456 -40.51 -2.63 14.87
C ASP A 456 -40.36 -3.47 16.16
N GLY A 457 -39.45 -4.46 16.11
CA GLY A 457 -39.17 -5.37 17.23
C GLY A 457 -40.21 -6.48 17.46
N SER A 458 -41.32 -6.49 16.70
CA SER A 458 -42.37 -7.49 16.80
C SER A 458 -42.34 -8.44 15.61
N GLU A 459 -42.55 -9.75 15.85
CA GLU A 459 -42.64 -10.74 14.79
C GLU A 459 -43.91 -10.53 13.97
N VAL A 460 -43.76 -10.34 12.66
CA VAL A 460 -44.89 -10.10 11.74
C VAL A 460 -45.15 -11.31 10.88
N GLN A 461 -44.13 -12.12 10.59
CA GLN A 461 -44.28 -13.28 9.73
C GLN A 461 -43.23 -14.33 10.03
N SER A 462 -43.63 -15.60 10.10
CA SER A 462 -42.70 -16.73 10.18
C SER A 462 -42.90 -17.64 8.98
N VAL A 463 -41.84 -17.83 8.19
CA VAL A 463 -41.78 -18.81 7.11
C VAL A 463 -41.01 -20.02 7.63
N TYR A 464 -41.73 -21.09 7.92
CA TYR A 464 -41.14 -22.35 8.35
C TYR A 464 -40.78 -23.20 7.13
N LEU A 465 -39.49 -23.29 6.83
CA LEU A 465 -38.97 -24.26 5.86
C LEU A 465 -38.79 -25.59 6.60
N SER A 466 -39.81 -26.42 6.48
CA SER A 466 -39.73 -27.84 6.81
C SER A 466 -39.59 -28.64 5.54
N ASP A 467 -39.02 -29.84 5.64
CA ASP A 467 -38.92 -30.84 4.56
C ASP A 467 -40.29 -31.23 3.91
N TYR A 468 -41.41 -30.63 4.33
CA TYR A 468 -42.75 -30.98 3.88
C TYR A 468 -43.14 -30.54 2.46
N THR A 469 -42.24 -30.01 1.62
CA THR A 469 -42.57 -29.76 0.21
C THR A 469 -42.40 -30.98 -0.71
N ILE A 470 -41.99 -32.14 -0.19
CA ILE A 470 -42.24 -33.44 -0.86
C ILE A 470 -43.32 -34.18 -0.09
N ARG A 471 -44.59 -33.92 -0.43
CA ARG A 471 -45.68 -34.83 -0.03
C ARG A 471 -45.54 -36.11 -0.83
N LEU A 472 -45.00 -37.17 -0.22
CA LEU A 472 -45.26 -38.51 -0.73
C LEU A 472 -46.78 -38.74 -0.65
N PRO A 473 -47.42 -39.25 -1.71
CA PRO A 473 -48.86 -39.48 -1.72
C PRO A 473 -49.24 -40.40 -0.54
N VAL A 474 -50.37 -40.12 0.11
CA VAL A 474 -50.90 -40.97 1.17
C VAL A 474 -51.18 -42.34 0.57
N LEU A 475 -50.37 -43.33 0.95
CA LEU A 475 -50.57 -44.71 0.51
C LEU A 475 -51.70 -45.35 1.32
N PRO A 476 -52.56 -46.16 0.71
CA PRO A 476 -53.61 -46.89 1.41
C PRO A 476 -53.05 -47.81 2.50
N ALA A 477 -53.83 -48.03 3.56
CA ALA A 477 -53.41 -48.85 4.71
C ALA A 477 -53.48 -50.36 4.44
N THR A 478 -54.20 -50.79 3.38
CA THR A 478 -54.40 -52.21 3.05
C THR A 478 -54.11 -52.48 1.58
N ALA A 479 -53.73 -53.73 1.30
CA ALA A 479 -53.51 -54.20 -0.07
C ALA A 479 -54.79 -54.10 -0.92
N GLU A 480 -55.97 -54.43 -0.37
CA GLU A 480 -57.24 -54.28 -1.09
C GLU A 480 -57.50 -52.82 -1.52
N ALA A 481 -57.24 -51.85 -0.64
CA ALA A 481 -57.50 -50.44 -0.91
C ALA A 481 -56.53 -49.84 -1.95
N ALA A 482 -55.34 -50.41 -2.12
CA ALA A 482 -54.40 -50.00 -3.16
C ALA A 482 -54.70 -50.57 -4.55
N GLY A 483 -55.58 -51.57 -4.66
CA GLY A 483 -55.87 -52.25 -5.93
C GLY A 483 -54.70 -53.08 -6.46
N ALA A 484 -54.93 -53.83 -7.54
CA ALA A 484 -53.91 -54.68 -8.16
C ALA A 484 -52.71 -53.84 -8.66
N ASN A 485 -51.51 -54.22 -8.23
CA ASN A 485 -50.22 -53.55 -8.48
C ASN A 485 -50.05 -52.17 -7.81
N GLY A 486 -50.96 -51.76 -6.92
CA GLY A 486 -50.83 -50.52 -6.16
C GLY A 486 -49.82 -50.61 -5.01
N LEU A 487 -49.26 -49.46 -4.63
CA LEU A 487 -48.43 -49.29 -3.44
C LEU A 487 -49.32 -49.07 -2.21
N TYR A 488 -49.02 -49.75 -1.10
CA TYR A 488 -49.71 -49.58 0.18
C TYR A 488 -48.71 -49.58 1.34
N ALA A 489 -49.07 -48.95 2.46
CA ALA A 489 -48.26 -48.92 3.68
C ALA A 489 -49.03 -49.61 4.80
N GLY A 490 -48.56 -50.77 5.25
CA GLY A 490 -49.22 -51.53 6.31
C GLY A 490 -49.21 -50.79 7.65
N SER A 491 -49.95 -51.29 8.64
CA SER A 491 -49.96 -50.74 10.02
C SER A 491 -48.59 -50.79 10.70
N ASP A 492 -47.65 -51.55 10.14
CA ASP A 492 -46.25 -51.63 10.53
C ASP A 492 -45.34 -50.59 9.86
N GLY A 493 -45.90 -49.71 9.02
CA GLY A 493 -45.18 -48.64 8.34
C GLY A 493 -44.34 -49.09 7.14
N ILE A 494 -44.38 -50.37 6.77
CA ILE A 494 -43.60 -50.91 5.64
C ILE A 494 -44.41 -50.75 4.33
N VAL A 495 -43.81 -50.07 3.34
CA VAL A 495 -44.36 -49.90 2.00
C VAL A 495 -44.22 -51.18 1.19
N ARG A 496 -45.32 -51.65 0.61
CA ARG A 496 -45.42 -52.89 -0.16
C ARG A 496 -46.15 -52.64 -1.49
N ILE A 497 -45.91 -53.49 -2.48
CA ILE A 497 -46.68 -53.51 -3.75
C ILE A 497 -47.64 -54.69 -3.70
N ASN A 498 -48.94 -54.44 -3.91
CA ASN A 498 -49.96 -55.48 -4.02
C ASN A 498 -49.86 -56.19 -5.38
N ARG A 499 -48.90 -57.12 -5.53
CA ARG A 499 -48.77 -57.91 -6.76
C ARG A 499 -49.90 -58.93 -6.81
N THR A 500 -50.79 -58.83 -7.78
CA THR A 500 -51.74 -59.90 -8.08
C THR A 500 -50.94 -61.10 -8.57
N ALA A 501 -51.07 -62.24 -7.88
CA ALA A 501 -50.46 -63.49 -8.32
C ALA A 501 -51.14 -63.95 -9.62
N THR A 502 -50.64 -63.53 -10.78
CA THR A 502 -50.84 -64.31 -12.00
C THR A 502 -50.18 -65.65 -11.76
N ARG A 503 -50.98 -66.70 -11.48
CA ARG A 503 -50.57 -68.09 -11.73
C ARG A 503 -50.09 -68.14 -13.18
N ARG A 504 -48.78 -68.19 -13.39
CA ARG A 504 -48.25 -68.87 -14.57
C ARG A 504 -48.56 -70.35 -14.35
N SER A 505 -49.34 -70.91 -15.26
CA SER A 505 -49.63 -72.33 -15.41
C SER A 505 -48.38 -73.19 -15.24
#